data_AF-A0A2E0SRQ9-F1
#
_entry.id   AF-A0A2E0SRQ9-F1
#
_cell.length_a   1.000
_cell.length_b   1.000
_cell.length_c   1.000
_cell.angle_alpha   90.00
_cell.angle_beta   90.00
_cell.angle_gamma   90.00
#
_symmetry.space_group_name_H-M   'P 1'
#
loop_
_entity.id
_entity.type
_entity.pdbx_description
1 polymer ?
#
loop_
_entity_poly.entity_id
_entity_poly.type
_entity_poly.pdbx_seq_one_letter_code
_entity_poly.pdbx_strand_id
1 'polypeptide(L)'
;MTAIHIELPEHSSYGEIMKAYFSLMRGFGIELGMRCDAKLTEQEGPEWWSDLIAQRRLDGRWKGTVNLNDPSITLPEYVWGQDSPLALVFSSKPQSKILAKKIHHARNTWLHFSEAPGPVELGEVAALIKQFASLNGLKVEAPAARMVKRTQRIATGQYQPYHDVVAKWLEAHPPAASDADPSHAASADEPTVDAPSESVDVPAPALERRPPIGGRWGGDVPPVRYVPSRTGDLVDPTTGRGLRVDVDAGDWERKRRLWLAPNPMGGIWIDDRDGAVGGYVHGVARLLGYLGAEPDDGQARGFLLPHYYELDEGRIVDLDSGERLSDAVSPGARGEAIALESAVAAASDEHAGLRLTNYGDLVATSASGVERVAVVEPETWFPGRLA
;
A
#
# COMPACT_ATOMS: atom_id res chain seq x y z
N MET A 1 20.29 19.55 -18.02
CA MET A 1 19.66 18.30 -17.51
C MET A 1 19.12 18.57 -16.12
N THR A 2 17.82 18.45 -15.92
CA THR A 2 17.20 18.63 -14.60
C THR A 2 17.50 17.38 -13.76
N ALA A 3 18.24 17.53 -12.66
CA ALA A 3 18.49 16.42 -11.75
C ALA A 3 17.21 16.12 -10.97
N ILE A 4 16.63 14.93 -11.18
CA ILE A 4 15.45 14.47 -10.44
C ILE A 4 15.94 13.93 -9.09
N HIS A 5 15.65 14.66 -8.02
CA HIS A 5 15.96 14.22 -6.65
C HIS A 5 14.80 13.36 -6.12
N ILE A 6 15.10 12.13 -5.73
CA ILE A 6 14.14 11.20 -5.10
C ILE A 6 14.64 10.94 -3.68
N GLU A 7 13.78 11.22 -2.71
CA GLU A 7 14.08 11.08 -1.30
C GLU A 7 13.82 9.64 -0.87
N LEU A 8 14.81 9.02 -0.24
CA LEU A 8 14.66 7.68 0.34
C LEU A 8 14.16 7.81 1.78
N PRO A 9 13.29 6.90 2.25
CA PRO A 9 12.79 6.95 3.62
C PRO A 9 13.92 6.60 4.59
N GLU A 10 13.95 7.28 5.73
CA GLU A 10 14.88 6.96 6.81
C GLU A 10 14.23 6.12 7.92
N HIS A 11 12.91 6.20 8.07
CA HIS A 11 12.13 5.48 9.11
C HIS A 11 10.87 4.84 8.51
N SER A 12 10.21 3.97 9.27
CA SER A 12 8.91 3.37 8.93
C SER A 12 7.71 4.28 9.26
N SER A 13 7.94 5.52 9.70
CA SER A 13 6.88 6.46 10.02
C SER A 13 6.10 6.87 8.78
N TYR A 14 4.80 7.11 8.94
CA TYR A 14 3.91 7.48 7.83
C TYR A 14 4.42 8.69 7.04
N GLY A 15 4.90 9.74 7.72
CA GLY A 15 5.45 10.93 7.06
C GLY A 15 6.66 10.63 6.19
N GLU A 16 7.61 9.82 6.67
CA GLU A 16 8.78 9.41 5.89
C GLU A 16 8.40 8.56 4.67
N ILE A 17 7.47 7.63 4.85
CA ILE A 17 6.98 6.76 3.77
C ILE A 17 6.24 7.56 2.70
N MET A 18 5.34 8.47 3.07
CA MET A 18 4.61 9.31 2.11
C MET A 18 5.53 10.29 1.38
N LYS A 19 6.49 10.91 2.08
CA LYS A 19 7.50 11.78 1.47
C LYS A 19 8.29 11.04 0.40
N ALA A 20 8.78 9.85 0.72
CA ALA A 20 9.49 8.99 -0.22
C ALA A 20 8.62 8.59 -1.42
N TYR A 21 7.38 8.17 -1.17
CA TYR A 21 6.40 7.85 -2.21
C TYR A 21 6.17 9.01 -3.18
N PHE A 22 5.82 10.20 -2.67
CA PHE A 22 5.53 11.36 -3.49
C PHE A 22 6.75 11.83 -4.27
N SER A 23 7.95 11.78 -3.67
CA SER A 23 9.20 12.12 -4.38
C SER A 23 9.49 11.14 -5.53
N LEU A 24 9.28 9.84 -5.31
CA LEU A 24 9.45 8.81 -6.33
C LEU A 24 8.43 8.96 -7.46
N MET A 25 7.15 9.13 -7.13
CA MET A 25 6.08 9.31 -8.12
C MET A 25 6.24 10.60 -8.93
N ARG A 26 6.67 11.69 -8.29
CA ARG A 26 6.99 12.95 -8.98
C ARG A 26 8.17 12.77 -9.93
N GLY A 27 9.24 12.11 -9.46
CA GLY A 27 10.40 11.85 -10.31
C GLY A 27 10.08 10.96 -11.51
N PHE A 28 9.27 9.93 -11.29
CA PHE A 28 8.72 9.09 -12.35
C PHE A 28 7.89 9.90 -13.34
N GLY A 29 6.94 10.71 -12.85
CA GLY A 29 6.08 11.55 -13.68
C GLY A 29 6.84 12.57 -14.52
N ILE A 30 7.84 13.25 -13.95
CA ILE A 30 8.71 14.17 -14.70
C ILE A 30 9.42 13.43 -15.84
N GLU A 31 9.97 12.25 -15.59
CA GLU A 31 10.66 11.50 -16.64
C GLU A 31 9.69 10.96 -17.71
N LEU A 32 8.50 10.51 -17.32
CA LEU A 32 7.44 10.16 -18.28
C LEU A 32 7.14 11.34 -19.19
N GLY A 33 6.87 12.51 -18.61
CA GLY A 33 6.49 13.68 -19.38
C GLY A 33 7.61 14.18 -20.29
N MET A 34 8.86 14.20 -19.80
CA MET A 34 10.03 14.50 -20.64
C MET A 34 10.18 13.53 -21.82
N ARG A 35 9.91 12.23 -21.61
CA ARG A 35 9.99 11.22 -22.68
C ARG A 35 8.88 11.40 -23.70
N CYS A 36 7.65 11.62 -23.24
CA CYS A 36 6.49 11.88 -24.09
C CYS A 36 6.72 13.13 -24.93
N ASP A 37 7.09 14.23 -24.29
CA ASP A 37 7.27 15.52 -24.95
C ASP A 37 8.39 15.48 -25.99
N ALA A 38 9.55 14.90 -25.65
CA ALA A 38 10.65 14.78 -26.59
C ALA A 38 10.29 13.98 -27.84
N LYS A 39 9.56 12.86 -27.68
CA LYS A 39 9.20 11.99 -28.80
C LYS A 39 8.03 12.53 -29.62
N LEU A 40 7.01 13.06 -28.97
CA LEU A 40 5.79 13.52 -29.64
C LEU A 40 5.96 14.91 -30.24
N THR A 41 6.83 15.77 -29.70
CA THR A 41 7.21 17.01 -30.39
C THR A 41 7.88 16.72 -31.74
N GLU A 42 8.69 15.67 -31.82
CA GLU A 42 9.33 15.24 -33.07
C GLU A 42 8.32 14.63 -34.07
N GLN A 43 7.31 13.90 -33.58
CA GLN A 43 6.37 13.14 -34.42
C GLN A 43 5.12 13.94 -34.83
N GLU A 44 4.53 14.67 -33.89
CA GLU A 44 3.24 15.35 -34.01
C GLU A 44 3.40 16.88 -34.04
N GLY A 45 4.58 17.40 -33.71
CA GLY A 45 4.88 18.83 -33.64
C GLY A 45 4.73 19.42 -32.23
N PRO A 46 5.16 20.67 -32.00
CA PRO A 46 5.27 21.26 -30.65
C PRO A 46 3.93 21.48 -29.94
N GLU A 47 2.82 21.57 -30.68
CA GLU A 47 1.48 21.81 -30.13
C GLU A 47 0.71 20.50 -29.80
N TRP A 48 1.34 19.33 -29.97
CA TRP A 48 0.71 18.02 -29.79
C TRP A 48 -0.03 17.88 -28.44
N TRP A 49 0.56 18.43 -27.37
CA TRP A 49 0.01 18.33 -26.02
C TRP A 49 -1.21 19.23 -25.82
N SER A 50 -1.17 20.47 -26.33
CA SER A 50 -2.32 21.38 -26.32
C SER A 50 -3.46 20.84 -27.18
N ASP A 51 -3.16 20.24 -28.32
CA ASP A 51 -4.14 19.63 -29.22
C ASP A 51 -4.83 18.44 -28.54
N LEU A 52 -4.05 17.56 -27.89
CA LEU A 52 -4.60 16.45 -27.10
C LEU A 52 -5.47 16.95 -25.94
N ILE A 53 -5.04 17.98 -25.20
CA ILE A 53 -5.86 18.59 -24.13
C ILE A 53 -7.18 19.11 -24.69
N ALA A 54 -7.15 19.83 -25.82
CA ALA A 54 -8.33 20.39 -26.44
C ALA A 54 -9.31 19.28 -26.85
N GLN A 55 -8.82 18.23 -27.49
CA GLN A 55 -9.61 17.07 -27.88
C GLN A 55 -10.25 16.39 -26.66
N ARG A 56 -9.46 16.08 -25.62
CA ARG A 56 -9.97 15.39 -24.41
C ARG A 56 -10.97 16.23 -23.61
N ARG A 57 -10.90 17.55 -23.68
CA ARG A 57 -11.91 18.45 -23.11
C ARG A 57 -13.21 18.46 -23.92
N LEU A 58 -13.13 18.41 -25.25
CA LEU A 58 -14.30 18.27 -26.12
C LEU A 58 -15.01 16.93 -25.86
N ASP A 59 -14.25 15.86 -25.63
CA ASP A 59 -14.76 14.53 -25.27
C ASP A 59 -15.30 14.46 -23.82
N GLY A 60 -15.14 15.53 -23.03
CA GLY A 60 -15.54 15.59 -21.63
C GLY A 60 -14.69 14.73 -20.67
N ARG A 61 -13.58 14.14 -21.15
CA ARG A 61 -12.70 13.25 -20.37
C ARG A 61 -11.84 14.01 -19.37
N TRP A 62 -11.35 15.20 -19.74
CA TRP A 62 -10.47 15.99 -18.88
C TRP A 62 -11.13 17.28 -18.41
N LYS A 63 -10.95 17.58 -17.13
CA LYS A 63 -11.43 18.81 -16.48
C LYS A 63 -10.30 19.46 -15.70
N GLY A 64 -10.35 20.79 -15.59
CA GLY A 64 -9.36 21.55 -14.82
C GLY A 64 -7.96 21.53 -15.43
N THR A 65 -6.96 21.65 -14.55
CA THR A 65 -5.54 21.67 -14.92
C THR A 65 -5.03 20.26 -15.13
N VAL A 66 -4.48 20.00 -16.32
CA VAL A 66 -3.89 18.72 -16.70
C VAL A 66 -2.39 18.90 -16.88
N ASN A 67 -1.59 17.97 -16.39
CA ASN A 67 -0.14 18.04 -16.45
C ASN A 67 0.43 16.75 -17.05
N LEU A 68 1.27 16.88 -18.07
CA LEU A 68 1.94 15.75 -18.72
C LEU A 68 2.86 14.97 -17.77
N ASN A 69 3.34 15.63 -16.72
CA ASN A 69 4.16 15.01 -15.68
C ASN A 69 3.33 14.28 -14.62
N ASP A 70 2.00 14.22 -14.73
CA ASP A 70 1.15 13.50 -13.80
C ASP A 70 0.89 12.06 -14.29
N PRO A 71 1.40 11.03 -13.57
CA PRO A 71 1.16 9.64 -13.95
C PRO A 71 -0.32 9.24 -13.96
N SER A 72 -1.23 9.94 -13.26
CA SER A 72 -2.68 9.67 -13.40
C SER A 72 -3.29 10.16 -14.70
N ILE A 73 -2.55 10.87 -15.53
CA ILE A 73 -2.97 11.25 -16.87
C ILE A 73 -2.23 10.43 -17.90
N THR A 74 -0.90 10.36 -17.78
CA THR A 74 -0.04 9.77 -18.81
C THR A 74 -0.16 8.25 -18.88
N LEU A 75 -0.28 7.54 -17.76
CA LEU A 75 -0.44 6.08 -17.77
C LEU A 75 -1.80 5.65 -18.34
N PRO A 76 -2.94 6.25 -17.93
CA PRO A 76 -4.22 5.90 -18.53
C PRO A 76 -4.28 6.11 -20.04
N GLU A 77 -3.77 7.23 -20.54
CA GLU A 77 -3.72 7.49 -21.98
C GLU A 77 -2.83 6.46 -22.72
N TYR A 78 -1.71 6.05 -22.13
CA TYR A 78 -0.85 5.01 -22.70
C TYR A 78 -1.51 3.62 -22.74
N VAL A 79 -2.32 3.29 -21.74
CA VAL A 79 -2.89 1.95 -21.59
C VAL A 79 -4.23 1.82 -22.31
N TRP A 80 -5.18 2.71 -22.01
CA TRP A 80 -6.57 2.63 -22.42
C TRP A 80 -6.93 3.64 -23.53
N GLY A 81 -6.11 4.67 -23.74
CA GLY A 81 -6.31 5.66 -24.80
C GLY A 81 -5.96 5.09 -26.19
N GLN A 82 -6.90 4.39 -26.82
CA GLN A 82 -6.68 3.76 -28.14
C GLN A 82 -6.32 4.77 -29.24
N ASP A 83 -6.83 6.00 -29.14
CA ASP A 83 -6.58 7.11 -30.06
C ASP A 83 -5.48 8.07 -29.54
N SER A 84 -4.84 7.73 -28.43
CA SER A 84 -3.85 8.61 -27.81
C SER A 84 -2.47 8.49 -28.47
N PRO A 85 -1.81 9.60 -28.84
CA PRO A 85 -0.42 9.53 -29.30
C PRO A 85 0.52 8.98 -28.21
N LEU A 86 0.13 9.09 -26.93
CA LEU A 86 0.88 8.55 -25.80
C LEU A 86 0.99 7.01 -25.84
N ALA A 87 0.05 6.31 -26.48
CA ALA A 87 0.10 4.86 -26.68
C ALA A 87 1.34 4.41 -27.48
N LEU A 88 1.91 5.31 -28.29
CA LEU A 88 3.06 5.03 -29.16
C LEU A 88 4.40 5.37 -28.50
N VAL A 89 4.40 6.04 -27.35
CA VAL A 89 5.65 6.55 -26.74
C VAL A 89 6.47 5.44 -26.11
N PHE A 90 5.81 4.62 -25.29
CA PHE A 90 6.41 3.56 -24.49
C PHE A 90 6.36 2.21 -25.20
N SER A 91 6.98 1.19 -24.61
CA SER A 91 7.05 -0.16 -25.17
C SER A 91 5.64 -0.71 -25.44
N SER A 92 5.41 -1.29 -26.63
CA SER A 92 4.14 -1.96 -26.96
C SER A 92 4.02 -3.36 -26.35
N LYS A 93 5.06 -3.84 -25.65
CA LYS A 93 5.04 -5.17 -25.01
C LYS A 93 3.91 -5.26 -23.99
N PRO A 94 3.14 -6.36 -23.94
CA PRO A 94 2.04 -6.53 -22.97
C PRO A 94 2.48 -6.28 -21.52
N GLN A 95 3.66 -6.75 -21.14
CA GLN A 95 4.22 -6.55 -19.81
C GLN A 95 4.39 -5.07 -19.42
N SER A 96 4.71 -4.18 -20.36
CA SER A 96 4.83 -2.75 -20.10
C SER A 96 3.47 -2.12 -19.79
N LYS A 97 2.42 -2.52 -20.51
CA LYS A 97 1.05 -2.08 -20.25
C LYS A 97 0.53 -2.63 -18.91
N ILE A 98 0.79 -3.90 -18.61
CA ILE A 98 0.46 -4.51 -17.32
C ILE A 98 1.09 -3.73 -16.16
N LEU A 99 2.39 -3.43 -16.26
CA LEU A 99 3.08 -2.65 -15.22
C LEU A 99 2.51 -1.23 -15.09
N ALA A 100 2.16 -0.57 -16.19
CA ALA A 100 1.49 0.74 -16.16
C ALA A 100 0.13 0.69 -15.45
N LYS A 101 -0.71 -0.33 -15.76
CA LYS A 101 -1.97 -0.58 -15.04
C LYS A 101 -1.74 -0.73 -13.54
N LYS A 102 -0.82 -1.61 -13.15
CA LYS A 102 -0.49 -1.84 -11.73
C LYS A 102 0.01 -0.58 -11.03
N ILE A 103 0.86 0.23 -11.67
CA ILE A 103 1.33 1.51 -11.09
C ILE A 103 0.15 2.47 -10.91
N HIS A 104 -0.75 2.56 -11.90
CA HIS A 104 -1.94 3.40 -11.80
C HIS A 104 -2.85 2.96 -10.64
N HIS A 105 -3.18 1.67 -10.54
CA HIS A 105 -4.03 1.15 -9.46
C HIS A 105 -3.37 1.28 -8.08
N ALA A 106 -2.05 1.02 -7.98
CA ALA A 106 -1.31 1.21 -6.75
C ALA A 106 -1.32 2.68 -6.31
N ARG A 107 -1.17 3.63 -7.24
CA ARG A 107 -1.30 5.07 -6.94
C ARG A 107 -2.67 5.39 -6.38
N ASN A 108 -3.74 4.94 -7.02
CA ASN A 108 -5.10 5.23 -6.52
C ASN A 108 -5.32 4.58 -5.14
N THR A 109 -4.77 3.39 -4.91
CA THR A 109 -4.83 2.73 -3.59
C THR A 109 -4.17 3.60 -2.53
N TRP A 110 -2.96 4.12 -2.81
CA TRP A 110 -2.23 4.98 -1.87
C TRP A 110 -2.92 6.30 -1.55
N LEU A 111 -3.73 6.83 -2.46
CA LEU A 111 -4.42 8.11 -2.29
C LEU A 111 -5.81 7.96 -1.64
N HIS A 112 -6.40 6.76 -1.70
CA HIS A 112 -7.80 6.55 -1.32
C HIS A 112 -8.00 5.45 -0.26
N PHE A 113 -7.01 4.59 -0.02
CA PHE A 113 -7.09 3.54 1.00
C PHE A 113 -6.83 4.15 2.38
N SER A 114 -7.73 3.88 3.32
CA SER A 114 -7.75 4.49 4.65
C SER A 114 -6.61 4.04 5.56
N GLU A 115 -5.94 2.92 5.24
CA GLU A 115 -4.79 2.46 6.01
C GLU A 115 -3.49 3.17 5.63
N ALA A 116 -2.77 3.63 6.65
CA ALA A 116 -1.45 4.22 6.48
C ALA A 116 -0.47 3.21 5.87
N PRO A 117 0.06 3.46 4.65
CA PRO A 117 1.01 2.58 4.00
C PRO A 117 2.34 2.57 4.75
N GLY A 118 3.03 1.43 4.69
CA GLY A 118 4.32 1.21 5.33
C GLY A 118 5.46 0.99 4.33
N PRO A 119 6.62 0.56 4.83
CA PRO A 119 7.78 0.28 3.99
C PRO A 119 7.53 -0.79 2.93
N VAL A 120 6.75 -1.83 3.24
CA VAL A 120 6.51 -2.95 2.32
C VAL A 120 5.72 -2.47 1.11
N GLU A 121 4.61 -1.77 1.33
CA GLU A 121 3.78 -1.22 0.26
C GLU A 121 4.58 -0.24 -0.61
N LEU A 122 5.48 0.56 -0.02
CA LEU A 122 6.35 1.47 -0.78
C LEU A 122 7.34 0.69 -1.65
N GLY A 123 7.86 -0.42 -1.10
CA GLY A 123 8.72 -1.35 -1.83
C GLY A 123 8.03 -1.96 -3.03
N GLU A 124 6.75 -2.34 -2.91
CA GLU A 124 5.95 -2.87 -4.02
C GLU A 124 5.81 -1.85 -5.15
N VAL A 125 5.39 -0.61 -4.84
CA VAL A 125 5.27 0.46 -5.84
C VAL A 125 6.61 0.75 -6.51
N ALA A 126 7.68 0.85 -5.73
CA ALA A 126 9.02 1.07 -6.25
C ALA A 126 9.49 -0.08 -7.16
N ALA A 127 9.13 -1.33 -6.85
CA ALA A 127 9.44 -2.47 -7.69
C ALA A 127 8.69 -2.43 -9.02
N LEU A 128 7.42 -2.01 -9.03
CA LEU A 128 6.65 -1.80 -10.26
C LEU A 128 7.27 -0.71 -11.14
N ILE A 129 7.58 0.46 -10.55
CA ILE A 129 8.23 1.58 -11.26
C ILE A 129 9.59 1.16 -11.80
N LYS A 130 10.40 0.44 -11.00
CA LYS A 130 11.70 -0.08 -11.44
C LYS A 130 11.55 -0.97 -12.68
N GLN A 131 10.62 -1.93 -12.67
CA GLN A 131 10.42 -2.84 -13.80
C GLN A 131 9.93 -2.10 -15.05
N PHE A 132 8.95 -1.20 -14.89
CA PHE A 132 8.45 -0.39 -15.99
C PHE A 132 9.55 0.50 -16.58
N ALA A 133 10.34 1.16 -15.71
CA ALA A 133 11.46 2.00 -16.09
C ALA A 133 12.52 1.21 -16.86
N SER A 134 12.87 0.00 -16.40
CA SER A 134 13.82 -0.88 -17.09
C SER A 134 13.35 -1.25 -18.50
N LEU A 135 12.07 -1.64 -18.66
CA LEU A 135 11.49 -1.97 -19.96
C LEU A 135 11.45 -0.80 -20.95
N ASN A 136 11.36 0.42 -20.43
CA ASN A 136 11.23 1.64 -21.21
C ASN A 136 12.52 2.49 -21.26
N GLY A 137 13.63 1.98 -20.68
CA GLY A 137 14.91 2.68 -20.62
C GLY A 137 14.83 4.03 -19.90
N LEU A 138 14.10 4.10 -18.79
CA LEU A 138 13.97 5.30 -17.95
C LEU A 138 15.02 5.28 -16.83
N LYS A 139 15.64 6.43 -16.56
CA LYS A 139 16.68 6.63 -15.55
C LYS A 139 16.18 6.47 -14.12
N VAL A 140 14.88 6.67 -13.88
CA VAL A 140 14.22 6.43 -12.59
C VAL A 140 14.30 4.96 -12.12
N GLU A 141 14.69 4.04 -13.00
CA GLU A 141 15.00 2.65 -12.64
C GLU A 141 15.99 2.57 -11.47
N ALA A 142 17.10 3.32 -11.53
CA ALA A 142 18.14 3.28 -10.52
C ALA A 142 17.68 3.77 -9.13
N PRO A 143 17.05 4.96 -8.98
CA PRO A 143 16.49 5.38 -7.70
C PRO A 143 15.36 4.46 -7.21
N ALA A 144 14.50 3.95 -8.10
CA ALA A 144 13.48 2.97 -7.71
C ALA A 144 14.10 1.68 -7.15
N ALA A 145 15.19 1.18 -7.76
CA ALA A 145 15.93 0.04 -7.23
C ALA A 145 16.56 0.30 -5.85
N ARG A 146 17.04 1.53 -5.59
CA ARG A 146 17.52 1.94 -4.26
C ARG A 146 16.37 2.00 -3.25
N MET A 147 15.20 2.50 -3.66
CA MET A 147 14.00 2.53 -2.83
C MET A 147 13.60 1.13 -2.37
N VAL A 148 13.51 0.16 -3.29
CA VAL A 148 13.20 -1.25 -2.96
C VAL A 148 14.16 -1.81 -1.92
N LYS A 149 15.47 -1.61 -2.10
CA LYS A 149 16.48 -2.08 -1.13
C LYS A 149 16.34 -1.38 0.22
N ARG A 150 16.06 -0.07 0.22
CA ARG A 150 15.91 0.73 1.43
C ARG A 150 14.70 0.26 2.25
N THR A 151 13.55 0.15 1.62
CA THR A 151 12.31 -0.23 2.31
C THR A 151 12.36 -1.66 2.84
N GLN A 152 12.99 -2.58 2.12
CA GLN A 152 13.23 -3.93 2.62
C GLN A 152 14.07 -3.91 3.90
N ARG A 153 15.16 -3.13 3.94
CA ARG A 153 16.02 -3.02 5.13
C ARG A 153 15.29 -2.36 6.31
N ILE A 154 14.44 -1.37 6.05
CA ILE A 154 13.60 -0.75 7.09
C ILE A 154 12.60 -1.78 7.63
N ALA A 155 11.90 -2.50 6.75
CA ALA A 155 10.92 -3.51 7.13
C ALA A 155 11.53 -4.66 7.97
N THR A 156 12.79 -5.02 7.72
CA THR A 156 13.50 -6.07 8.47
C THR A 156 14.28 -5.54 9.69
N GLY A 157 14.23 -4.23 9.98
CA GLY A 157 15.01 -3.61 11.06
C GLY A 157 16.52 -3.58 10.82
N GLN A 158 16.98 -3.87 9.60
CA GLN A 158 18.40 -3.88 9.19
C GLN A 158 18.88 -2.52 8.69
N TYR A 159 17.99 -1.53 8.63
CA TYR A 159 18.33 -0.16 8.27
C TYR A 159 18.61 0.64 9.53
N GLN A 160 19.72 1.37 9.50
CA GLN A 160 20.07 2.33 10.53
C GLN A 160 20.01 3.72 9.89
N PRO A 161 19.15 4.62 10.38
CA PRO A 161 19.03 5.98 9.84
C PRO A 161 20.39 6.68 9.79
N TYR A 162 20.64 7.44 8.73
CA TYR A 162 21.93 8.11 8.57
C TYR A 162 22.23 9.05 9.74
N HIS A 163 21.22 9.78 10.21
CA HIS A 163 21.33 10.65 11.38
C HIS A 163 21.79 9.89 12.62
N ASP A 164 21.26 8.69 12.87
CA ASP A 164 21.63 7.87 14.03
C ASP A 164 23.06 7.32 13.92
N VAL A 165 23.49 7.00 12.70
CA VAL A 165 24.87 6.60 12.43
C VAL A 165 25.82 7.78 12.67
N VAL A 166 25.46 8.98 12.22
CA VAL A 166 26.24 10.20 12.44
C VAL A 166 26.28 10.57 13.92
N ALA A 167 25.14 10.51 14.62
CA ALA A 167 25.06 10.78 16.06
C ALA A 167 25.95 9.81 16.86
N LYS A 168 25.85 8.51 16.60
CA LYS A 168 26.73 7.50 17.22
C LYS A 168 28.21 7.68 16.85
N TRP A 169 28.49 8.10 15.61
CA TRP A 169 29.85 8.38 15.19
C TRP A 169 30.42 9.61 15.91
N LEU A 170 29.63 10.66 16.08
CA LEU A 170 29.99 11.87 16.83
C LEU A 170 30.14 11.59 18.33
N GLU A 171 29.34 10.69 18.91
CA GLU A 171 29.52 10.20 20.28
C GLU A 171 30.83 9.41 20.44
N ALA A 172 31.17 8.56 19.46
CA ALA A 172 32.39 7.75 19.48
C ALA A 172 33.65 8.53 19.07
N HIS A 173 33.48 9.63 18.32
CA HIS A 173 34.54 10.50 17.83
C HIS A 173 34.13 11.95 18.11
N PRO A 174 34.05 12.35 19.39
CA PRO A 174 33.77 13.72 19.73
C PRO A 174 34.82 14.58 19.01
N PRO A 175 34.40 15.66 18.32
CA PRO A 175 35.34 16.51 17.64
C PRO A 175 36.40 16.94 18.66
N ALA A 176 37.68 16.75 18.31
CA ALA A 176 38.78 17.25 19.12
C ALA A 176 38.47 18.72 19.36
N ALA A 177 38.45 19.14 20.63
CA ALA A 177 38.16 20.51 21.01
C ALA A 177 39.04 21.43 20.17
N SER A 178 38.47 22.02 19.11
CA SER A 178 39.15 23.10 18.43
C SER A 178 38.93 24.30 19.31
N ASP A 179 40.02 24.97 19.67
CA ASP A 179 40.01 26.31 20.21
C ASP A 179 39.35 27.25 19.18
N ALA A 180 38.03 27.28 19.20
CA ALA A 180 37.19 28.25 18.56
C ALA A 180 36.45 28.96 19.69
N ASP A 181 36.98 30.13 19.99
CA ASP A 181 36.48 31.20 20.85
C ASP A 181 34.95 31.23 20.99
N PRO A 182 34.38 31.22 22.21
CA PRO A 182 32.95 31.22 22.43
C PRO A 182 32.37 32.63 22.24
N SER A 183 31.91 32.96 21.03
CA SER A 183 31.12 34.17 20.82
C SER A 183 29.84 33.90 20.03
N HIS A 184 28.80 33.48 20.75
CA HIS A 184 27.43 34.04 20.67
C HIS A 184 26.51 33.21 21.58
N ALA A 185 26.66 33.40 22.90
CA ALA A 185 25.56 33.20 23.82
C ALA A 185 24.62 34.41 23.65
N ALA A 186 23.64 34.27 22.76
CA ALA A 186 22.46 35.12 22.75
C ALA A 186 21.32 34.29 23.32
N SER A 187 21.03 34.57 24.59
CA SER A 187 19.81 34.18 25.29
C SER A 187 18.58 34.53 24.45
N ALA A 188 17.74 33.54 24.19
CA ALA A 188 16.34 33.76 23.87
C ALA A 188 15.54 32.84 24.80
N ASP A 189 14.93 33.46 25.80
CA ASP A 189 13.85 32.90 26.61
C ASP A 189 12.83 32.23 25.70
N GLU A 190 12.62 30.93 25.87
CA GLU A 190 11.35 30.31 25.50
C GLU A 190 10.35 30.61 26.62
N PRO A 191 9.19 31.23 26.32
CA PRO A 191 8.15 31.38 27.31
C PRO A 191 7.58 29.99 27.61
N THR A 192 7.72 29.57 28.86
CA THR A 192 6.97 28.46 29.45
C THR A 192 5.50 28.86 29.46
N VAL A 193 4.73 28.35 28.51
CA VAL A 193 3.27 28.39 28.61
C VAL A 193 2.87 27.26 29.55
N ASP A 194 2.69 27.62 30.82
CA ASP A 194 1.89 26.85 31.77
C ASP A 194 0.48 26.71 31.16
N ALA A 195 0.22 25.56 30.54
CA ALA A 195 -1.14 25.15 30.27
C ALA A 195 -1.73 24.66 31.59
N PRO A 196 -2.79 25.29 32.13
CA PRO A 196 -3.50 24.72 33.26
C PRO A 196 -4.11 23.40 32.82
N SER A 197 -3.61 22.30 33.35
CA SER A 197 -4.26 20.99 33.30
C SER A 197 -5.49 21.03 34.21
N GLU A 198 -6.58 21.60 33.71
CA GLU A 198 -7.91 21.30 34.23
C GLU A 198 -8.24 19.85 33.88
N SER A 199 -8.09 18.96 34.86
CA SER A 199 -8.63 17.61 34.80
C SER A 199 -10.16 17.70 34.86
N VAL A 200 -10.79 17.73 33.70
CA VAL A 200 -12.22 17.43 33.59
C VAL A 200 -12.37 15.93 33.81
N ASP A 201 -13.09 15.54 34.88
CA ASP A 201 -13.52 14.16 35.08
C ASP A 201 -14.43 13.76 33.90
N VAL A 202 -13.83 13.08 32.92
CA VAL A 202 -14.55 12.47 31.81
C VAL A 202 -15.12 11.13 32.32
N PRO A 203 -16.44 10.93 32.29
CA PRO A 203 -17.05 9.64 32.61
C PRO A 203 -16.42 8.56 31.72
N ALA A 204 -16.06 7.41 32.31
CA ALA A 204 -15.39 6.30 31.64
C ALA A 204 -15.96 6.04 30.23
N PRO A 205 -15.13 6.03 29.16
CA PRO A 205 -15.64 5.93 27.82
C PRO A 205 -16.30 4.57 27.59
N ALA A 206 -17.48 4.60 26.97
CA ALA A 206 -18.02 3.45 26.26
C ALA A 206 -16.92 2.87 25.36
N LEU A 207 -16.76 1.54 25.34
CA LEU A 207 -15.74 0.81 24.57
C LEU A 207 -15.46 1.50 23.23
N GLU A 208 -14.27 2.09 23.09
CA GLU A 208 -13.81 2.66 21.82
C GLU A 208 -14.03 1.61 20.73
N ARG A 209 -14.81 1.97 19.70
CA ARG A 209 -15.05 1.08 18.57
C ARG A 209 -13.70 0.70 17.97
N ARG A 210 -13.43 -0.60 17.88
CA ARG A 210 -12.20 -1.12 17.30
C ARG A 210 -12.04 -0.65 15.85
N PRO A 211 -10.78 -0.47 15.38
CA PRO A 211 -10.52 -0.29 13.96
C PRO A 211 -11.03 -1.51 13.16
N PRO A 212 -11.19 -1.39 11.83
CA PRO A 212 -11.39 -2.57 10.98
C PRO A 212 -10.21 -3.53 11.11
N ILE A 213 -10.44 -4.81 10.81
CA ILE A 213 -9.37 -5.83 10.76
C ILE A 213 -8.36 -5.40 9.70
N GLY A 214 -7.07 -5.42 10.04
CA GLY A 214 -5.99 -4.81 9.25
C GLY A 214 -5.60 -3.43 9.76
N GLY A 215 -6.51 -2.71 10.42
CA GLY A 215 -6.28 -1.35 10.90
C GLY A 215 -5.26 -1.26 12.05
N ARG A 216 -4.76 -0.05 12.30
CA ARG A 216 -3.84 0.22 13.41
C ARG A 216 -4.51 -0.02 14.76
N TRP A 217 -3.87 -0.80 15.62
CA TRP A 217 -4.35 -1.08 16.97
C TRP A 217 -4.47 0.22 17.77
N GLY A 218 -5.66 0.45 18.33
CA GLY A 218 -5.94 1.54 19.25
C GLY A 218 -5.85 1.06 20.71
N GLY A 219 -5.26 1.90 21.55
CA GLY A 219 -5.13 1.67 23.00
C GLY A 219 -3.90 0.85 23.39
N ASP A 220 -3.86 0.50 24.67
CA ASP A 220 -2.74 -0.24 25.26
C ASP A 220 -2.61 -1.64 24.68
N VAL A 221 -1.38 -2.07 24.49
CA VAL A 221 -1.07 -3.43 24.02
C VAL A 221 -0.91 -4.33 25.24
N PRO A 222 -1.72 -5.41 25.38
CA PRO A 222 -1.57 -6.39 26.45
C PRO A 222 -0.14 -6.93 26.52
N PRO A 223 0.38 -7.32 27.70
CA PRO A 223 1.76 -7.78 27.83
C PRO A 223 1.97 -9.23 27.36
N VAL A 224 0.92 -10.07 27.41
CA VAL A 224 0.99 -11.49 27.05
C VAL A 224 1.18 -11.65 25.54
N ARG A 225 2.07 -12.58 25.15
CA ARG A 225 2.36 -12.90 23.76
C ARG A 225 2.16 -14.39 23.52
N TYR A 226 1.35 -14.72 22.52
CA TYR A 226 1.15 -16.08 22.04
C TYR A 226 2.03 -16.32 20.83
N VAL A 227 2.82 -17.39 20.88
CA VAL A 227 3.80 -17.72 19.84
C VAL A 227 3.50 -19.08 19.21
N PRO A 228 3.85 -19.28 17.92
CA PRO A 228 3.71 -20.58 17.28
C PRO A 228 4.53 -21.66 18.02
N SER A 229 3.88 -22.74 18.39
CA SER A 229 4.49 -23.94 18.93
C SER A 229 5.00 -24.86 17.82
N ARG A 230 5.75 -25.92 18.18
CA ARG A 230 6.20 -26.94 17.22
C ARG A 230 5.05 -27.66 16.50
N THR A 231 3.87 -27.71 17.11
CA THR A 231 2.68 -28.34 16.53
C THR A 231 1.86 -27.36 15.69
N GLY A 232 2.33 -26.11 15.52
CA GLY A 232 1.61 -25.07 14.81
C GLY A 232 0.41 -24.52 15.60
N ASP A 233 0.37 -24.71 16.92
CA ASP A 233 -0.62 -24.05 17.79
C ASP A 233 -0.08 -22.70 18.27
N LEU A 234 -0.92 -21.80 18.78
CA LEU A 234 -0.46 -20.55 19.39
C LEU A 234 -0.57 -20.68 20.91
N VAL A 235 0.57 -20.60 21.59
CA VAL A 235 0.66 -20.85 23.03
C VAL A 235 1.28 -19.67 23.76
N ASP A 236 0.83 -19.43 24.98
CA ASP A 236 1.53 -18.56 25.92
C ASP A 236 2.79 -19.32 26.40
N PRO A 237 4.00 -18.78 26.16
CA PRO A 237 5.25 -19.45 26.52
C PRO A 237 5.45 -19.57 28.04
N THR A 238 4.75 -18.76 28.84
CA THR A 238 4.87 -18.74 30.31
C THR A 238 4.01 -19.82 30.93
N THR A 239 2.76 -19.96 30.46
CA THR A 239 1.78 -20.87 31.06
C THR A 239 1.61 -22.18 30.28
N GLY A 240 2.04 -22.23 29.02
CA GLY A 240 1.82 -23.35 28.12
C GLY A 240 0.38 -23.49 27.62
N ARG A 241 -0.51 -22.54 27.96
CA ARG A 241 -1.90 -22.54 27.51
C ARG A 241 -1.98 -22.20 26.02
N GLY A 242 -2.64 -23.06 25.24
CA GLY A 242 -2.91 -22.84 23.82
C GLY A 242 -4.23 -22.10 23.58
N LEU A 243 -4.28 -21.30 22.52
CA LEU A 243 -5.46 -20.52 22.12
C LEU A 243 -6.56 -21.33 21.45
N ARG A 244 -6.25 -22.54 20.98
CA ARG A 244 -7.23 -23.41 20.34
C ARG A 244 -8.47 -23.67 21.20
N VAL A 245 -8.33 -23.67 22.53
CA VAL A 245 -9.45 -23.92 23.46
C VAL A 245 -10.42 -22.74 23.57
N ASP A 246 -9.97 -21.55 23.16
CA ASP A 246 -10.71 -20.28 23.26
C ASP A 246 -11.37 -19.90 21.92
N VAL A 247 -11.30 -20.79 20.92
CA VAL A 247 -11.88 -20.62 19.58
C VAL A 247 -12.84 -21.77 19.29
N ASP A 248 -13.95 -21.47 18.61
CA ASP A 248 -14.96 -22.47 18.25
C ASP A 248 -14.38 -23.66 17.47
N ALA A 249 -14.89 -24.85 17.77
CA ALA A 249 -14.44 -26.13 17.24
C ALA A 249 -14.78 -26.25 15.74
N GLY A 250 -13.91 -25.69 14.90
CA GLY A 250 -14.06 -25.65 13.44
C GLY A 250 -13.36 -24.45 12.82
N ASP A 251 -13.27 -23.34 13.56
CA ASP A 251 -12.74 -22.07 13.05
C ASP A 251 -11.26 -21.87 13.33
N TRP A 252 -10.68 -22.66 14.23
CA TRP A 252 -9.30 -22.52 14.68
C TRP A 252 -8.29 -22.45 13.52
N GLU A 253 -8.34 -23.40 12.60
CA GLU A 253 -7.36 -23.48 11.51
C GLU A 253 -7.49 -22.28 10.55
N ARG A 254 -8.73 -21.84 10.26
CA ARG A 254 -9.01 -20.63 9.48
C ARG A 254 -8.45 -19.39 10.17
N LYS A 255 -8.83 -19.17 11.44
CA LYS A 255 -8.43 -17.99 12.22
C LYS A 255 -6.93 -17.92 12.44
N ARG A 256 -6.30 -19.04 12.80
CA ARG A 256 -4.84 -19.12 12.94
C ARG A 256 -4.14 -18.73 11.64
N ARG A 257 -4.59 -19.27 10.50
CA ARG A 257 -4.04 -18.91 9.18
C ARG A 257 -4.18 -17.42 8.91
N LEU A 258 -5.36 -16.84 9.15
CA LEU A 258 -5.62 -15.42 8.92
C LEU A 258 -4.73 -14.51 9.79
N TRP A 259 -4.59 -14.83 11.08
CA TRP A 259 -3.76 -14.04 12.01
C TRP A 259 -2.27 -14.13 11.71
N LEU A 260 -1.81 -15.28 11.21
CA LEU A 260 -0.40 -15.50 10.89
C LEU A 260 0.00 -15.11 9.47
N ALA A 261 -0.95 -15.00 8.53
CA ALA A 261 -0.72 -14.56 7.16
C ALA A 261 0.10 -13.25 7.02
N PRO A 262 -0.14 -12.18 7.81
CA PRO A 262 0.67 -10.96 7.74
C PRO A 262 2.05 -11.09 8.43
N ASN A 263 2.42 -12.28 8.90
CA ASN A 263 3.68 -12.58 9.59
C ASN A 263 3.96 -11.65 10.79
N PRO A 264 3.11 -11.68 11.84
CA PRO A 264 3.28 -10.82 13.00
C PRO A 264 4.59 -11.10 13.75
N MET A 265 5.30 -10.04 14.11
CA MET A 265 6.58 -10.08 14.81
C MET A 265 6.39 -10.25 16.31
N GLY A 266 7.15 -11.15 16.92
CA GLY A 266 7.16 -11.33 18.39
C GLY A 266 5.92 -12.02 18.95
N GLY A 267 5.09 -12.64 18.10
CA GLY A 267 3.83 -13.28 18.47
C GLY A 267 2.62 -12.36 18.37
N ILE A 268 1.47 -12.89 18.75
CA ILE A 268 0.20 -12.16 18.79
C ILE A 268 -0.26 -11.92 20.22
N TRP A 269 -1.19 -11.02 20.44
CA TRP A 269 -1.82 -10.77 21.73
C TRP A 269 -3.33 -10.80 21.62
N ILE A 270 -3.98 -10.97 22.77
CA ILE A 270 -5.43 -10.93 22.91
C ILE A 270 -5.77 -9.87 23.94
N ASP A 271 -6.80 -9.09 23.62
CA ASP A 271 -7.45 -8.22 24.58
C ASP A 271 -8.61 -8.95 25.25
N ASP A 272 -8.50 -9.17 26.55
CA ASP A 272 -9.49 -9.93 27.32
C ASP A 272 -10.87 -9.26 27.39
N ARG A 273 -10.96 -7.96 27.03
CA ARG A 273 -12.23 -7.19 27.08
C ARG A 273 -13.21 -7.62 26.00
N ASP A 274 -12.73 -7.95 24.82
CA ASP A 274 -13.55 -8.21 23.64
C ASP A 274 -13.02 -9.36 22.76
N GLY A 275 -11.93 -10.00 23.16
CA GLY A 275 -11.30 -11.07 22.40
C GLY A 275 -10.62 -10.59 21.13
N ALA A 276 -10.35 -9.29 20.98
CA ALA A 276 -9.63 -8.75 19.84
C ALA A 276 -8.19 -9.28 19.82
N VAL A 277 -7.77 -9.78 18.65
CA VAL A 277 -6.45 -10.35 18.41
C VAL A 277 -5.59 -9.31 17.69
N GLY A 278 -4.45 -8.96 18.27
CA GLY A 278 -3.51 -8.03 17.65
C GLY A 278 -2.11 -8.63 17.44
N GLY A 279 -1.34 -7.99 16.58
CA GLY A 279 0.05 -8.37 16.30
C GLY A 279 0.86 -7.20 15.75
N TYR A 280 2.19 -7.28 15.85
CA TYR A 280 3.07 -6.29 15.22
C TYR A 280 3.34 -6.71 13.77
N VAL A 281 2.70 -6.04 12.82
CA VAL A 281 2.97 -6.25 11.39
C VAL A 281 3.90 -5.14 10.92
N HIS A 282 5.10 -5.50 10.47
CA HIS A 282 6.16 -4.57 10.08
C HIS A 282 6.46 -3.49 11.14
N GLY A 283 6.46 -3.88 12.42
CA GLY A 283 6.72 -2.99 13.56
C GLY A 283 5.55 -2.10 13.98
N VAL A 284 4.39 -2.20 13.33
CA VAL A 284 3.18 -1.45 13.68
C VAL A 284 2.17 -2.38 14.34
N ALA A 285 1.62 -1.98 15.48
CA ALA A 285 0.55 -2.73 16.14
C ALA A 285 -0.73 -2.66 15.31
N ARG A 286 -1.29 -3.82 14.96
CA ARG A 286 -2.41 -3.97 14.03
C ARG A 286 -3.44 -4.93 14.58
N LEU A 287 -4.73 -4.68 14.30
CA LEU A 287 -5.80 -5.62 14.59
C LEU A 287 -5.77 -6.74 13.55
N LEU A 288 -5.63 -7.98 14.01
CA LEU A 288 -5.55 -9.17 13.16
C LEU A 288 -6.87 -9.93 13.05
N GLY A 289 -7.78 -9.78 14.02
CA GLY A 289 -9.07 -10.46 14.04
C GLY A 289 -9.64 -10.55 15.45
N TYR A 290 -10.49 -11.55 15.70
CA TYR A 290 -11.14 -11.78 17.00
C TYR A 290 -11.17 -13.27 17.35
N LEU A 291 -11.04 -13.62 18.63
CA LEU A 291 -11.26 -14.98 19.13
C LEU A 291 -12.69 -15.45 18.82
N GLY A 292 -13.68 -14.60 19.09
CA GLY A 292 -15.10 -14.83 18.82
C GLY A 292 -15.57 -14.35 17.45
N ALA A 293 -16.87 -14.08 17.31
CA ALA A 293 -17.44 -13.58 16.06
C ALA A 293 -16.79 -12.26 15.61
N GLU A 294 -16.49 -12.15 14.31
CA GLU A 294 -15.90 -10.96 13.72
C GLU A 294 -17.02 -9.97 13.34
N PRO A 295 -16.92 -8.68 13.73
CA PRO A 295 -17.90 -7.69 13.30
C PRO A 295 -17.82 -7.49 11.78
N ASP A 296 -18.97 -7.49 11.11
CA ASP A 296 -19.08 -7.05 9.72
C ASP A 296 -19.70 -5.65 9.68
N ASP A 297 -18.87 -4.65 9.46
CA ASP A 297 -19.28 -3.25 9.39
C ASP A 297 -19.27 -2.69 7.96
N GLY A 298 -19.24 -3.58 6.96
CA GLY A 298 -19.20 -3.19 5.55
C GLY A 298 -17.80 -2.81 5.05
N GLN A 299 -16.81 -2.67 5.94
CA GLN A 299 -15.45 -2.29 5.54
C GLN A 299 -14.65 -3.50 5.05
N ALA A 300 -13.66 -3.23 4.21
CA ALA A 300 -12.69 -4.24 3.81
C ALA A 300 -11.86 -4.69 5.02
N ARG A 301 -11.74 -6.01 5.19
CA ARG A 301 -11.00 -6.65 6.28
C ARG A 301 -9.68 -7.20 5.79
N GLY A 302 -8.69 -7.15 6.65
CA GLY A 302 -7.40 -7.81 6.44
C GLY A 302 -6.42 -6.96 5.64
N PHE A 303 -5.40 -7.64 5.12
CA PHE A 303 -4.27 -7.04 4.43
C PHE A 303 -4.37 -7.33 2.93
N LEU A 304 -4.10 -6.33 2.11
CA LEU A 304 -4.09 -6.46 0.66
C LEU A 304 -3.00 -7.43 0.21
N LEU A 305 -3.36 -8.34 -0.69
CA LEU A 305 -2.43 -9.28 -1.30
C LEU A 305 -1.68 -8.61 -2.46
N PRO A 306 -0.48 -9.09 -2.82
CA PRO A 306 0.35 -8.50 -3.87
C PRO A 306 -0.13 -8.84 -5.31
N HIS A 307 -1.41 -9.21 -5.46
CA HIS A 307 -2.04 -9.51 -6.74
C HIS A 307 -2.95 -8.36 -7.17
N TYR A 308 -2.93 -8.07 -8.47
CA TYR A 308 -3.71 -6.99 -9.06
C TYR A 308 -4.65 -7.58 -10.10
N TYR A 309 -5.91 -7.16 -10.00
CA TYR A 309 -6.94 -7.48 -10.96
C TYR A 309 -7.51 -6.19 -11.52
N GLU A 310 -8.22 -6.29 -12.64
CA GLU A 310 -8.90 -5.17 -13.27
C GLU A 310 -10.28 -5.64 -13.74
N LEU A 311 -11.25 -4.73 -13.67
CA LEU A 311 -12.52 -4.91 -14.37
C LEU A 311 -12.34 -4.50 -15.84
N ASP A 312 -12.45 -5.46 -16.75
CA ASP A 312 -12.30 -5.25 -18.20
C ASP A 312 -13.42 -5.98 -18.95
N GLU A 313 -14.18 -5.23 -19.74
CA GLU A 313 -15.39 -5.66 -20.44
C GLU A 313 -16.40 -6.37 -19.53
N GLY A 314 -16.56 -5.86 -18.30
CA GLY A 314 -17.43 -6.47 -17.28
C GLY A 314 -16.91 -7.81 -16.72
N ARG A 315 -15.64 -8.14 -16.92
CA ARG A 315 -14.99 -9.37 -16.45
C ARG A 315 -13.82 -9.03 -15.53
N ILE A 316 -13.54 -9.90 -14.57
CA ILE A 316 -12.41 -9.71 -13.66
C ILE A 316 -11.19 -10.39 -14.29
N VAL A 317 -10.15 -9.62 -14.60
CA VAL A 317 -8.92 -10.09 -15.24
C VAL A 317 -7.77 -10.05 -14.25
N ASP A 318 -7.04 -11.16 -14.09
CA ASP A 318 -5.76 -11.17 -13.38
C ASP A 318 -4.69 -10.50 -14.24
N LEU A 319 -4.11 -9.40 -13.76
CA LEU A 319 -3.11 -8.65 -14.53
C LEU A 319 -1.78 -9.40 -14.69
N ASP A 320 -1.50 -10.43 -13.88
CA ASP A 320 -0.30 -11.25 -14.02
C ASP A 320 -0.44 -12.34 -15.08
N SER A 321 -1.56 -13.06 -15.12
CA SER A 321 -1.79 -14.15 -16.09
C SER A 321 -2.51 -13.69 -17.36
N GLY A 322 -3.27 -12.59 -17.29
CA GLY A 322 -4.21 -12.18 -18.34
C GLY A 322 -5.48 -13.04 -18.40
N GLU A 323 -5.66 -13.98 -17.47
CA GLU A 323 -6.83 -14.85 -17.44
C GLU A 323 -8.03 -14.15 -16.82
N ARG A 324 -9.20 -14.42 -17.37
CA ARG A 324 -10.49 -13.99 -16.81
C ARG A 324 -10.89 -14.95 -15.70
N LEU A 325 -11.47 -14.43 -14.61
CA LEU A 325 -11.84 -15.22 -13.44
C LEU A 325 -12.69 -16.43 -13.83
N SER A 326 -13.78 -16.23 -14.57
CA SER A 326 -14.68 -17.36 -14.90
C SER A 326 -14.02 -18.45 -15.74
N ASP A 327 -12.88 -18.16 -16.37
CA ASP A 327 -12.13 -19.10 -17.20
C ASP A 327 -11.00 -19.78 -16.40
N ALA A 328 -10.54 -19.17 -15.30
CA ALA A 328 -9.50 -19.69 -14.41
C ALA A 328 -10.03 -20.59 -13.27
N VAL A 329 -11.31 -20.47 -12.92
CA VAL A 329 -11.93 -21.29 -11.87
C VAL A 329 -12.35 -22.67 -12.38
N SER A 330 -12.57 -23.60 -11.44
CA SER A 330 -13.08 -24.94 -11.78
C SER A 330 -14.46 -24.86 -12.46
N PRO A 331 -14.84 -25.83 -13.32
CA PRO A 331 -16.14 -25.83 -13.99
C PRO A 331 -17.34 -25.71 -13.05
N GLY A 332 -17.24 -26.25 -11.83
CA GLY A 332 -18.29 -26.16 -10.81
C GLY A 332 -18.47 -24.76 -10.24
N ALA A 333 -17.40 -23.96 -10.17
CA ALA A 333 -17.41 -22.59 -9.63
C ALA A 333 -17.65 -21.51 -10.71
N ARG A 334 -17.72 -21.89 -11.99
CA ARG A 334 -17.85 -20.93 -13.11
C ARG A 334 -19.11 -20.08 -13.03
N GLY A 335 -20.24 -20.65 -12.60
CA GLY A 335 -21.49 -19.91 -12.45
C GLY A 335 -21.40 -18.81 -11.39
N GLU A 336 -20.78 -19.12 -10.25
CA GLU A 336 -20.55 -18.18 -9.15
C GLU A 336 -19.57 -17.08 -9.57
N ALA A 337 -18.51 -17.43 -10.30
CA ALA A 337 -17.57 -16.46 -10.85
C ALA A 337 -18.25 -15.46 -11.79
N ILE A 338 -19.14 -15.91 -12.69
CA ILE A 338 -19.87 -15.02 -13.60
C ILE A 338 -20.85 -14.11 -12.83
N ALA A 339 -21.55 -14.66 -11.84
CA ALA A 339 -22.46 -13.89 -11.01
C ALA A 339 -21.73 -12.77 -10.27
N LEU A 340 -20.52 -13.07 -9.78
CA LEU A 340 -19.69 -12.08 -9.13
C LEU A 340 -19.11 -11.05 -10.11
N GLU A 341 -18.59 -11.45 -11.26
CA GLU A 341 -18.13 -10.52 -12.30
C GLU A 341 -19.24 -9.50 -12.62
N SER A 342 -20.49 -9.98 -12.72
CA SER A 342 -21.66 -9.13 -12.95
C SER A 342 -21.95 -8.18 -11.78
N ALA A 343 -21.81 -8.65 -10.53
CA ALA A 343 -22.01 -7.83 -9.34
C ALA A 343 -20.93 -6.73 -9.21
N VAL A 344 -19.67 -7.07 -9.46
CA VAL A 344 -18.56 -6.10 -9.45
C VAL A 344 -18.72 -5.09 -10.58
N ALA A 345 -19.11 -5.52 -11.78
CA ALA A 345 -19.38 -4.62 -12.90
C ALA A 345 -20.54 -3.64 -12.62
N ALA A 346 -21.51 -4.03 -11.79
CA ALA A 346 -22.57 -3.14 -11.36
C ALA A 346 -22.14 -2.15 -10.25
N ALA A 347 -21.12 -2.51 -9.47
CA ALA A 347 -20.64 -1.74 -8.32
C ALA A 347 -19.39 -0.88 -8.61
N SER A 348 -18.78 -1.01 -9.79
CA SER A 348 -17.51 -0.36 -10.11
C SER A 348 -17.44 0.11 -11.54
N ASP A 349 -16.63 1.14 -11.77
CA ASP A 349 -16.35 1.65 -13.11
C ASP A 349 -15.49 0.69 -13.92
N GLU A 350 -15.65 0.71 -15.23
CA GLU A 350 -14.77 0.01 -16.17
C GLU A 350 -13.30 0.43 -15.93
N HIS A 351 -12.39 -0.55 -16.00
CA HIS A 351 -10.97 -0.40 -15.67
C HIS A 351 -10.69 -0.05 -14.19
N ALA A 352 -11.65 -0.27 -13.29
CA ALA A 352 -11.39 -0.21 -11.85
C ALA A 352 -10.30 -1.20 -11.45
N GLY A 353 -9.37 -0.74 -10.61
CA GLY A 353 -8.35 -1.59 -10.02
C GLY A 353 -8.94 -2.41 -8.88
N LEU A 354 -8.74 -3.71 -8.94
CA LEU A 354 -9.28 -4.66 -7.96
C LEU A 354 -8.12 -5.33 -7.20
N ARG A 355 -8.26 -5.45 -5.88
CA ARG A 355 -7.31 -6.19 -5.03
C ARG A 355 -8.05 -7.06 -4.03
N LEU A 356 -7.48 -8.22 -3.73
CA LEU A 356 -8.01 -9.16 -2.75
C LEU A 356 -7.28 -9.02 -1.42
N THR A 357 -7.99 -9.13 -0.31
CA THR A 357 -7.37 -9.23 1.01
C THR A 357 -7.15 -10.68 1.44
N ASN A 358 -6.25 -10.92 2.40
CA ASN A 358 -6.08 -12.25 3.01
C ASN A 358 -7.35 -12.77 3.70
N TYR A 359 -8.35 -11.91 3.92
CA TYR A 359 -9.66 -12.24 4.49
C TYR A 359 -10.72 -12.63 3.45
N GLY A 360 -10.37 -12.58 2.16
CA GLY A 360 -11.30 -12.86 1.06
C GLY A 360 -12.13 -11.64 0.65
N ASP A 361 -11.82 -10.43 1.10
CA ASP A 361 -12.56 -9.25 0.69
C ASP A 361 -11.99 -8.73 -0.63
N LEU A 362 -12.84 -8.65 -1.67
CA LEU A 362 -12.50 -8.04 -2.95
C LEU A 362 -12.78 -6.54 -2.87
N VAL A 363 -11.74 -5.75 -3.14
CA VAL A 363 -11.74 -4.32 -2.96
C VAL A 363 -11.55 -3.64 -4.30
N ALA A 364 -12.49 -2.77 -4.67
CA ALA A 364 -12.35 -1.88 -5.81
C ALA A 364 -11.74 -0.56 -5.38
N THR A 365 -10.78 -0.10 -6.15
CA THR A 365 -10.14 1.20 -5.97
C THR A 365 -10.37 2.03 -7.22
N SER A 366 -11.11 3.12 -7.06
CA SER A 366 -11.38 4.11 -8.10
C SER A 366 -10.84 5.47 -7.69
N ALA A 367 -11.10 6.49 -8.51
CA ALA A 367 -10.80 7.88 -8.15
C ALA A 367 -11.74 8.43 -7.04
N SER A 368 -12.89 7.79 -6.78
CA SER A 368 -13.85 8.21 -5.76
C SER A 368 -13.58 7.61 -4.38
N GLY A 369 -12.80 6.52 -4.31
CA GLY A 369 -12.52 5.88 -3.05
C GLY A 369 -12.13 4.41 -3.20
N VAL A 370 -12.10 3.76 -2.04
CA VAL A 370 -11.91 2.33 -1.89
C VAL A 370 -13.20 1.75 -1.33
N GLU A 371 -13.72 0.72 -2.00
CA GLU A 371 -14.97 0.06 -1.60
C GLU A 371 -14.80 -1.46 -1.61
N ARG A 372 -15.36 -2.12 -0.59
CA ARG A 372 -15.49 -3.57 -0.57
C ARG A 372 -16.66 -3.96 -1.49
N VAL A 373 -16.35 -4.52 -2.64
CA VAL A 373 -17.35 -4.88 -3.66
C VAL A 373 -17.85 -6.31 -3.52
N ALA A 374 -17.09 -7.18 -2.86
CA ALA A 374 -17.52 -8.54 -2.57
C ALA A 374 -16.71 -9.22 -1.45
N VAL A 375 -17.25 -10.34 -0.96
CA VAL A 375 -16.53 -11.32 -0.16
C VAL A 375 -16.47 -12.61 -0.97
N VAL A 376 -15.26 -13.12 -1.19
CA VAL A 376 -14.99 -14.30 -2.01
C VAL A 376 -14.30 -15.36 -1.16
N GLU A 377 -14.51 -16.63 -1.50
CA GLU A 377 -13.74 -17.70 -0.89
C GLU A 377 -12.37 -17.80 -1.58
N PRO A 378 -11.27 -17.61 -0.83
CA PRO A 378 -9.92 -17.67 -1.37
C PRO A 378 -9.60 -18.91 -2.21
N GLU A 379 -10.11 -20.07 -1.81
CA GLU A 379 -9.77 -21.36 -2.41
C GLU A 379 -10.50 -21.61 -3.73
N THR A 380 -11.60 -20.89 -3.98
CA THR A 380 -12.38 -20.95 -5.21
C THR A 380 -12.01 -19.83 -6.18
N TRP A 381 -11.28 -18.81 -5.70
CA TRP A 381 -10.79 -17.64 -6.44
C TRP A 381 -9.37 -17.84 -6.95
N PHE A 382 -9.14 -17.85 -8.28
CA PHE A 382 -7.82 -18.04 -8.91
C PHE A 382 -6.89 -19.01 -8.14
N PRO A 383 -7.07 -20.34 -8.30
CA PRO A 383 -6.43 -21.34 -7.46
C PRO A 383 -4.92 -21.11 -7.25
N GLY A 384 -4.47 -21.15 -5.99
CA GLY A 384 -3.05 -21.01 -5.62
C GLY A 384 -2.56 -19.57 -5.38
N ARG A 385 -3.41 -18.55 -5.47
CA ARG A 385 -3.05 -17.15 -5.21
C ARG A 385 -3.10 -16.73 -3.73
N LEU A 386 -3.51 -17.63 -2.83
CA LEU A 386 -3.72 -17.40 -1.39
C LEU A 386 -2.99 -18.43 -0.49
N ALA A 387 -2.06 -19.19 -1.07
CA ALA A 387 -1.29 -20.22 -0.36
C ALA A 387 -0.16 -19.63 0.49
#